data_AF-Q7VTW5-F1
#
_entry.id   AF-Q7VTW5-F1
#
_cell.length_a   1.000
_cell.length_b   1.000
_cell.length_c   1.000
_cell.angle_alpha   90.00
_cell.angle_beta   90.00
_cell.angle_gamma   90.00
#
_symmetry.space_group_name_H-M   'P 1'
#
loop_
_entity.id
_entity.type
_entity.pdbx_description
1 polymer ?
#
loop_
_entity_poly.entity_id
_entity_poly.type
_entity_poly.pdbx_seq_one_letter_code
_entity_poly.pdbx_strand_id
1 'polypeptide(L)'
;MARPSKYQPAFAEQAAKLCRLGATDKDLADFFHVTERTLNTWKKQIPGFLQALNGGKVMADAEVADRLYQRALGYTHVEDDIRVCDGVIITTPTTRHYPPDTTACIFWLKNRRPDLWRDKPDPTNDDNAPPPVKVVIEVVNTSIPDADA
;
A
#
# COMPACT_ATOMS: atom_id res chain seq x y z
N MET A 1 18.61 -12.94 -34.70
CA MET A 1 19.33 -12.53 -33.46
C MET A 1 19.19 -13.65 -32.44
N ALA A 2 20.29 -14.15 -31.89
CA ALA A 2 20.28 -15.30 -31.00
C ALA A 2 19.69 -14.94 -29.63
N ARG A 3 18.75 -15.77 -29.15
CA ARG A 3 18.13 -15.62 -27.84
C ARG A 3 19.14 -16.02 -26.75
N PRO A 4 19.61 -15.11 -25.88
CA PRO A 4 20.52 -15.48 -24.82
C PRO A 4 19.78 -16.32 -23.78
N SER A 5 19.93 -17.63 -23.83
CA SER A 5 19.32 -18.56 -22.86
C SER A 5 20.13 -18.68 -21.57
N LYS A 6 21.38 -18.18 -21.56
CA LYS A 6 22.31 -18.32 -20.45
C LYS A 6 22.21 -17.13 -19.50
N TYR A 7 22.02 -17.42 -18.22
CA TYR A 7 22.02 -16.43 -17.14
C TYR A 7 23.35 -15.70 -17.04
N GLN A 8 23.30 -14.39 -16.77
CA GLN A 8 24.45 -13.56 -16.46
C GLN A 8 24.26 -12.91 -15.08
N PRO A 9 25.29 -12.83 -14.22
CA PRO A 9 25.18 -12.20 -12.90
C PRO A 9 24.68 -10.75 -12.95
N ALA A 10 25.01 -10.00 -14.01
CA ALA A 10 24.54 -8.64 -14.23
C ALA A 10 23.01 -8.52 -14.33
N PHE A 11 22.31 -9.60 -14.73
CA PHE A 11 20.85 -9.61 -14.79
C PHE A 11 20.21 -9.49 -13.41
N ALA A 12 20.86 -9.91 -12.33
CA ALA A 12 20.33 -9.73 -10.97
C ALA A 12 20.21 -8.25 -10.60
N GLU A 13 21.24 -7.45 -10.90
CA GLU A 13 21.22 -6.01 -10.60
C GLU A 13 20.19 -5.27 -11.48
N GLN A 14 20.10 -5.63 -12.76
CA GLN A 14 19.10 -5.06 -13.67
C GLN A 14 17.68 -5.43 -13.24
N ALA A 15 17.46 -6.69 -12.86
CA ALA A 15 16.16 -7.17 -12.41
C ALA A 15 15.73 -6.51 -11.09
N ALA A 16 16.66 -6.28 -10.15
CA ALA A 16 16.39 -5.52 -8.94
C ALA A 16 15.95 -4.08 -9.24
N LYS A 17 16.64 -3.38 -10.16
CA LYS A 17 16.26 -2.03 -10.60
C LYS A 17 14.88 -2.01 -11.26
N LEU A 18 14.58 -2.97 -12.12
CA LEU A 18 13.29 -3.09 -12.78
C LEU A 18 12.16 -3.41 -11.78
N CYS A 19 12.38 -4.32 -10.82
CA CYS A 19 11.41 -4.58 -9.76
C CYS A 19 11.17 -3.36 -8.87
N ARG A 20 12.19 -2.55 -8.62
CA ARG A 20 12.02 -1.28 -7.90
C ARG A 20 11.11 -0.31 -8.65
N LEU A 21 11.12 -0.36 -9.98
CA LEU A 21 10.23 0.43 -10.85
C LEU A 21 8.83 -0.21 -11.01
N GLY A 22 8.54 -1.31 -10.31
CA GLY A 22 7.24 -1.99 -10.37
C GLY A 22 7.09 -2.98 -11.54
N ALA A 23 8.19 -3.35 -12.22
CA ALA A 23 8.14 -4.31 -13.32
C ALA A 23 7.62 -5.69 -12.84
N THR A 24 6.72 -6.28 -13.61
CA THR A 24 6.21 -7.63 -13.39
C THR A 24 7.16 -8.69 -13.94
N ASP A 25 6.94 -9.95 -13.60
CA ASP A 25 7.71 -11.08 -14.13
C ASP A 25 7.63 -11.19 -15.66
N LYS A 26 6.50 -10.75 -16.24
CA LYS A 26 6.31 -10.68 -17.69
C LYS A 26 7.17 -9.58 -18.30
N ASP A 27 7.17 -8.39 -17.71
CA ASP A 27 8.00 -7.26 -18.18
C ASP A 27 9.50 -7.60 -18.08
N LEU A 28 9.91 -8.32 -17.03
CA LEU A 28 11.26 -8.84 -16.88
C LEU A 28 11.60 -9.87 -17.97
N ALA A 29 10.69 -10.80 -18.25
CA ALA A 29 10.90 -11.82 -19.28
C ALA A 29 11.05 -11.17 -20.67
N ASP A 30 10.22 -10.16 -20.97
CA ASP A 30 10.28 -9.39 -22.20
C ASP A 30 11.57 -8.57 -22.29
N PHE A 31 12.00 -7.91 -21.20
CA PHE A 31 13.24 -7.14 -21.11
C PHE A 31 14.49 -7.99 -21.35
N PHE A 32 14.56 -9.18 -20.76
CA PHE A 32 15.69 -10.10 -20.96
C PHE A 32 15.55 -10.94 -22.25
N HIS A 33 14.47 -10.76 -23.02
CA HIS A 33 14.14 -11.56 -24.20
C HIS A 33 14.08 -13.08 -23.94
N VAL A 34 13.69 -13.46 -22.72
CA VAL A 34 13.55 -14.87 -22.29
C VAL A 34 12.07 -15.24 -22.13
N THR A 35 11.77 -16.52 -21.95
CA THR A 35 10.40 -16.89 -21.58
C THR A 35 10.22 -16.72 -20.07
N GLU A 36 8.99 -16.49 -19.63
CA GLU A 36 8.64 -16.59 -18.21
C GLU A 36 9.10 -17.92 -17.60
N ARG A 37 9.05 -19.02 -18.37
CA ARG A 37 9.57 -20.32 -17.95
C ARG A 37 11.07 -20.26 -17.63
N THR A 38 11.86 -19.66 -18.49
CA THR A 38 13.32 -19.47 -18.28
C THR A 38 13.59 -18.60 -17.06
N LEU A 39 12.85 -17.50 -16.90
CA LEU A 39 12.97 -16.61 -15.75
C LEU A 39 12.63 -17.34 -14.43
N ASN A 40 11.58 -18.15 -14.44
CA ASN A 40 11.20 -19.00 -13.30
C ASN A 40 12.23 -20.10 -13.02
N THR A 41 12.92 -20.61 -14.04
CA THR A 41 14.07 -21.51 -13.85
C THR A 41 15.22 -20.78 -13.17
N TRP A 42 15.56 -19.56 -13.57
CA TRP A 42 16.61 -18.75 -12.93
C TRP A 42 16.31 -18.48 -11.46
N LYS A 43 15.06 -18.14 -11.12
CA LYS A 43 14.61 -17.96 -9.72
C LYS A 43 14.84 -19.19 -8.85
N LYS A 44 14.60 -20.38 -9.39
CA LYS A 44 14.78 -21.66 -8.67
C LYS A 44 16.24 -22.06 -8.54
N GLN A 45 17.03 -21.87 -9.59
CA GLN A 45 18.42 -22.33 -9.65
C GLN A 45 19.41 -21.35 -9.01
N ILE A 46 19.07 -20.07 -8.92
CA ILE A 46 19.98 -19.01 -8.52
C ILE A 46 19.33 -18.18 -7.39
N PRO A 47 19.54 -18.56 -6.12
CA PRO A 47 18.97 -17.87 -4.97
C PRO A 47 19.31 -16.37 -4.94
N GLY A 48 20.51 -15.98 -5.36
CA GLY A 48 20.91 -14.57 -5.44
C GLY A 48 20.09 -13.74 -6.43
N PHE A 49 19.62 -14.34 -7.52
CA PHE A 49 18.72 -13.66 -8.47
C PHE A 49 17.34 -13.43 -7.84
N LEU A 50 16.81 -14.42 -7.14
CA LEU A 50 15.55 -14.30 -6.41
C LEU A 50 15.64 -13.27 -5.29
N GLN A 51 16.75 -13.25 -4.55
CA GLN A 51 17.01 -12.26 -3.51
C GLN A 51 17.05 -10.84 -4.08
N ALA A 52 17.69 -10.64 -5.24
CA ALA A 52 17.74 -9.34 -5.89
C ALA A 52 16.35 -8.83 -6.32
N LEU A 53 15.51 -9.70 -6.88
CA LEU A 53 14.12 -9.38 -7.22
C LEU A 53 13.30 -8.98 -5.99
N ASN A 54 13.37 -9.77 -4.93
CA ASN A 54 12.64 -9.50 -3.69
C ASN A 54 13.15 -8.23 -3.02
N GLY A 55 14.47 -7.99 -3.02
CA GLY A 55 15.08 -6.76 -2.52
C GLY A 55 14.57 -5.53 -3.27
N GLY A 56 14.47 -5.60 -4.60
CA GLY A 56 13.91 -4.50 -5.40
C GLY A 56 12.47 -4.14 -5.02
N LYS A 57 11.61 -5.15 -4.80
CA LYS A 57 10.22 -4.96 -4.37
C LYS A 57 10.12 -4.36 -2.98
N VAL A 58 10.86 -4.93 -2.01
CA VAL A 58 10.89 -4.45 -0.63
C VAL A 58 11.37 -3.00 -0.56
N MET A 59 12.35 -2.61 -1.37
CA MET A 59 12.83 -1.23 -1.42
C MET A 59 11.78 -0.26 -1.97
N ALA A 60 11.01 -0.67 -2.98
CA ALA A 60 9.90 0.14 -3.49
C ALA A 60 8.79 0.31 -2.44
N ASP A 61 8.41 -0.78 -1.77
CA ASP A 61 7.41 -0.74 -0.69
C ASP A 61 7.88 0.13 0.48
N ALA A 62 9.17 0.04 0.84
CA ALA A 62 9.77 0.84 1.90
C ALA A 62 9.78 2.34 1.56
N GLU A 63 10.04 2.70 0.31
CA GLU A 63 10.00 4.09 -0.14
C GLU A 63 8.58 4.67 -0.07
N VAL A 64 7.57 3.92 -0.50
CA VAL A 64 6.16 4.32 -0.32
C VAL A 64 5.80 4.48 1.15
N ALA A 65 6.24 3.55 2.01
CA ALA A 65 6.01 3.63 3.45
C ALA A 65 6.64 4.87 4.08
N ASP A 66 7.86 5.25 3.67
CA ASP A 66 8.53 6.48 4.15
C ASP A 66 7.78 7.75 3.73
N ARG A 67 7.35 7.83 2.46
CA ARG A 67 6.56 8.97 1.97
C ARG A 67 5.20 9.06 2.66
N LEU A 68 4.55 7.92 2.88
CA LEU A 68 3.28 7.87 3.60
C LEU A 68 3.45 8.31 5.06
N TYR A 69 4.55 7.93 5.70
CA TYR A 69 4.89 8.37 7.05
C TYR A 69 5.12 9.89 7.11
N GLN A 70 5.88 10.47 6.17
CA GLN A 70 6.04 11.93 6.06
C GLN A 70 4.68 12.63 5.89
N ARG A 71 3.77 12.07 5.08
CA ARG A 71 2.42 12.60 4.89
C ARG A 71 1.56 12.47 6.15
N ALA A 72 1.70 11.39 6.91
CA ALA A 72 1.01 11.20 8.19
C ALA A 72 1.50 12.18 9.28
N LEU A 73 2.77 12.57 9.27
CA LEU A 73 3.29 13.60 10.18
C LEU A 73 2.98 15.04 9.73
N GLY A 74 2.69 15.23 8.44
CA GLY A 74 2.78 16.54 7.80
C GLY A 74 4.23 16.89 7.48
N TYR A 75 4.43 17.63 6.40
CA TYR A 75 5.76 18.03 5.95
C TYR A 75 5.72 19.41 5.32
N THR A 76 6.90 20.01 5.21
CA THR A 76 7.07 21.35 4.63
C THR A 76 7.96 21.23 3.40
N HIS A 77 7.55 21.87 2.32
CA HIS A 77 8.26 21.84 1.04
C HIS A 77 8.50 23.26 0.55
N VAL A 78 9.72 23.53 0.09
CA VAL A 78 10.07 24.81 -0.55
C VAL A 78 9.56 24.75 -1.98
N GLU A 79 8.70 25.69 -2.34
CA GLU A 79 8.07 25.80 -3.64
C GLU A 79 8.34 27.22 -4.17
N ASP A 80 8.81 27.30 -5.41
CA ASP A 80 9.01 28.57 -6.08
C ASP A 80 7.69 29.03 -6.68
N ASP A 81 7.15 30.14 -6.18
CA ASP A 81 5.96 30.76 -6.75
C ASP A 81 6.39 31.66 -7.91
N ILE A 82 6.09 31.21 -9.14
CA ILE A 82 6.44 31.89 -10.38
C ILE A 82 5.25 32.74 -10.82
N ARG A 83 5.39 34.06 -10.72
CA ARG A 83 4.36 35.03 -11.15
C ARG A 83 4.92 35.92 -12.24
N VAL A 84 4.06 36.28 -13.21
CA VAL A 84 4.40 37.28 -14.23
C VAL A 84 3.80 38.61 -13.82
N CYS A 85 4.65 39.59 -13.49
CA CYS A 85 4.25 40.97 -13.26
C CYS A 85 4.93 41.85 -14.30
N ASP A 86 4.14 42.64 -15.04
CA ASP A 86 4.62 43.58 -16.06
C ASP A 86 5.59 42.97 -17.09
N GLY A 87 5.33 41.74 -17.52
CA GLY A 87 6.15 41.02 -18.51
C GLY A 87 7.46 40.44 -17.98
N VAL A 88 7.73 40.58 -16.68
CA VAL A 88 8.90 40.00 -16.00
C VAL A 88 8.47 38.79 -15.17
N ILE A 89 9.20 37.69 -15.30
CA ILE A 89 9.01 36.48 -14.47
C ILE A 89 9.68 36.74 -13.11
N ILE A 90 8.88 36.80 -12.05
CA ILE A 90 9.33 36.93 -10.67
C ILE A 90 9.18 35.57 -9.99
N THR A 91 10.30 34.98 -9.58
CA THR A 91 10.33 33.75 -8.79
C THR A 91 10.48 34.10 -7.31
N THR A 92 9.46 33.83 -6.51
CA THR A 92 9.50 34.07 -5.05
C THR A 92 9.63 32.73 -4.31
N PRO A 93 10.72 32.49 -3.57
CA PRO A 93 10.86 31.26 -2.79
C PRO A 93 9.83 31.27 -1.66
N THR A 94 8.90 30.31 -1.69
CA THR A 94 7.82 30.19 -0.71
C THR A 94 7.91 28.86 0.00
N THR A 95 7.65 28.85 1.31
CA THR A 95 7.64 27.61 2.09
C THR A 95 6.19 27.16 2.28
N ARG A 96 5.80 26.06 1.63
CA ARG A 96 4.44 25.51 1.73
C ARG A 96 4.38 24.41 2.78
N HIS A 97 3.49 24.57 3.75
CA HIS A 97 3.23 23.57 4.78
C HIS A 97 2.07 22.67 4.36
N TYR A 98 2.29 21.35 4.38
CA TYR A 98 1.29 20.33 4.14
C TYR A 98 0.91 19.70 5.49
N PRO A 99 -0.34 19.87 5.95
CA PRO A 99 -0.76 19.31 7.23
C PRO A 99 -0.80 17.76 7.17
N PRO A 100 -0.79 17.11 8.34
CA PRO A 100 -1.00 15.67 8.46
C PRO A 100 -2.23 15.18 7.68
N ASP A 101 -2.06 14.12 6.89
CA ASP A 101 -3.17 13.42 6.25
C ASP A 101 -3.82 12.43 7.22
N THR A 102 -5.09 12.67 7.54
CA THR A 102 -5.85 11.85 8.50
C THR A 102 -5.99 10.40 8.04
N THR A 103 -6.09 10.14 6.75
CA THR A 103 -6.21 8.78 6.20
C THR A 103 -4.90 8.02 6.34
N ALA A 104 -3.76 8.67 6.06
CA ALA A 104 -2.43 8.11 6.29
C ALA A 104 -2.21 7.77 7.77
N CYS A 105 -2.63 8.65 8.69
CA CYS A 105 -2.60 8.40 10.12
C CYS A 105 -3.44 7.18 10.53
N ILE A 106 -4.68 7.07 10.02
CA ILE A 106 -5.58 5.94 10.31
C ILE A 106 -4.94 4.62 9.87
N PHE A 107 -4.44 4.53 8.64
CA PHE A 107 -3.79 3.31 8.15
C PHE A 107 -2.53 2.96 8.94
N TRP A 108 -1.72 3.96 9.29
CA TRP A 108 -0.52 3.75 10.10
C TRP A 108 -0.85 3.19 11.48
N LEU A 109 -1.84 3.79 12.16
CA LEU A 109 -2.25 3.39 13.51
C LEU A 109 -2.93 2.02 13.52
N LYS A 110 -3.76 1.71 12.52
CA LYS A 110 -4.35 0.36 12.35
C LYS A 110 -3.30 -0.73 12.18
N ASN A 111 -2.23 -0.46 11.44
CA ASN A 111 -1.20 -1.45 11.17
C ASN A 111 -0.21 -1.62 12.34
N ARG A 112 0.07 -0.56 13.11
CA ARG A 112 1.07 -0.59 14.20
C ARG A 112 0.52 -0.66 15.62
N ARG A 113 -0.72 -0.24 15.83
CA ARG A 113 -1.46 -0.32 17.10
C ARG A 113 -2.87 -0.88 16.87
N PRO A 114 -2.97 -2.11 16.34
CA PRO A 114 -4.25 -2.74 16.08
C PRO A 114 -5.07 -2.97 17.36
N ASP A 115 -4.42 -3.07 18.51
CA ASP A 115 -5.02 -3.15 19.84
C ASP A 115 -5.92 -1.96 20.16
N LEU A 116 -5.59 -0.75 19.68
CA LEU A 116 -6.31 0.48 19.99
C LEU A 116 -7.13 1.02 18.80
N TRP A 117 -6.75 0.70 17.56
CA TRP A 117 -7.27 1.38 16.36
C TRP A 117 -7.99 0.47 15.35
N ARG A 118 -8.10 -0.83 15.63
CA ARG A 118 -8.82 -1.77 14.75
C ARG A 118 -10.33 -1.53 14.83
N ASP A 119 -11.01 -1.50 13.69
CA ASP A 119 -12.46 -1.20 13.62
C ASP A 119 -13.34 -2.26 14.31
N LYS A 120 -12.83 -3.48 14.44
CA LYS A 120 -13.49 -4.62 15.09
C LYS A 120 -12.50 -5.25 16.08
N PRO A 121 -12.37 -4.71 17.29
CA PRO A 121 -11.62 -5.41 18.34
C PRO A 121 -12.27 -6.79 18.55
N ASP A 122 -11.44 -7.82 18.75
CA ASP A 122 -11.95 -9.12 19.17
C ASP A 122 -12.75 -8.91 20.47
N PRO A 123 -13.89 -9.61 20.65
CA PRO A 123 -14.67 -9.47 21.87
C PRO A 123 -13.73 -9.78 23.03
N THR A 124 -13.56 -8.81 23.92
CA THR A 124 -12.87 -9.03 25.19
C THR A 124 -13.52 -10.25 25.83
N ASN A 125 -12.73 -11.25 26.18
CA ASN A 125 -13.20 -12.40 26.97
C ASN A 125 -13.40 -11.92 28.41
N ASP A 126 -14.28 -10.94 28.57
CA ASP A 126 -14.63 -10.30 29.82
C ASP A 126 -15.76 -11.14 30.41
N ASP A 127 -15.43 -12.00 31.37
CA ASP A 127 -16.38 -12.82 32.13
C ASP A 127 -17.43 -11.97 32.88
N ASN A 128 -17.35 -10.64 32.78
CA ASN A 128 -18.25 -9.67 33.39
C ASN A 128 -19.12 -8.89 32.38
N ALA A 129 -19.15 -9.27 31.10
CA ALA A 129 -20.07 -8.68 30.14
C ALA A 129 -21.53 -9.06 30.49
N PRO A 130 -22.48 -8.10 30.61
CA PRO A 130 -23.87 -8.45 30.81
C PRO A 130 -24.34 -9.33 29.64
N PRO A 131 -25.06 -10.43 29.91
CA PRO A 131 -25.46 -11.37 28.88
C PRO A 131 -26.27 -10.63 27.80
N PRO A 132 -26.10 -10.99 26.51
CA PRO A 132 -26.76 -10.29 25.42
C PRO A 132 -28.28 -10.34 25.64
N VAL A 133 -28.90 -9.16 25.71
CA VAL A 133 -30.35 -9.02 25.87
C VAL A 133 -31.01 -9.59 24.61
N LYS A 134 -31.68 -10.73 24.73
CA LYS A 134 -32.54 -11.26 23.67
C LYS A 134 -33.70 -10.31 23.46
N VAL A 135 -33.62 -9.47 22.43
CA VAL A 135 -34.75 -8.68 21.95
C VAL A 135 -35.60 -9.60 21.09
N VAL A 136 -36.69 -10.13 21.65
CA VAL A 136 -37.71 -10.86 20.88
C VAL A 136 -38.65 -9.81 20.30
N ILE A 137 -38.64 -9.68 18.97
CA ILE A 137 -39.52 -8.76 18.25
C ILE A 137 -40.74 -9.58 17.83
N GLU A 138 -41.83 -9.49 18.58
CA GLU A 138 -43.13 -10.02 18.16
C GLU A 138 -43.79 -9.03 17.20
N VAL A 139 -43.86 -9.42 15.93
CA VAL A 139 -44.53 -8.63 14.90
C VAL A 139 -46.03 -8.94 14.97
N VAL A 140 -46.79 -8.05 15.61
CA VAL A 140 -48.26 -8.10 15.59
C VAL A 140 -48.74 -7.50 14.26
N ASN A 141 -49.34 -8.34 13.42
CA ASN A 141 -49.97 -7.91 12.18
C ASN A 141 -51.32 -7.25 12.52
N THR A 142 -51.48 -5.97 12.19
CA THR A 142 -52.69 -5.16 12.44
C THR A 142 -53.89 -5.51 11.53
N SER A 143 -53.80 -6.57 10.72
CA SER A 143 -54.85 -6.97 9.77
C SER A 143 -55.81 -8.05 10.30
N ILE A 144 -55.69 -8.48 11.55
CA ILE A 144 -56.61 -9.44 12.18
C ILE A 144 -57.51 -8.63 13.13
N PRO A 145 -58.84 -8.57 12.92
CA PRO A 145 -59.72 -7.91 13.88
C PRO A 145 -59.76 -8.71 15.18
N ASP A 146 -59.61 -8.03 16.32
CA ASP A 146 -59.78 -8.61 17.65
C ASP A 146 -61.13 -9.34 17.71
N ALA A 147 -61.08 -10.67 17.81
CA ALA A 147 -62.24 -11.49 18.08
C ALA A 147 -62.35 -11.66 19.60
N ASP A 148 -62.80 -10.61 20.29
CA ASP A 148 -63.48 -10.69 21.58
C ASP A 148 -64.14 -9.33 21.90
N ALA A 149 -65.41 -9.25 21.52
CA ALA A 149 -66.45 -8.40 22.09
C ALA A 149 -67.54 -9.32 22.65
#